data_AF-A0A1J6JTP1-F1
#
_entry.id   AF-A0A1J6JTP1-F1
#
_cell.length_a   1.000
_cell.length_b   1.000
_cell.length_c   1.000
_cell.angle_alpha   90.00
_cell.angle_beta   90.00
_cell.angle_gamma   90.00
#
_symmetry.space_group_name_H-M   'P 1'
#
loop_
_entity.id
_entity.type
_entity.pdbx_description
1 polymer ?
#
loop_
_entity_poly.entity_id
_entity_poly.type
_entity_poly.pdbx_seq_one_letter_code
_entity_poly.pdbx_strand_id
1 'polypeptide(L)'
;MEGKTLLKQRGQLMLLTSIEEDQLTAAKIVTVTSGLATLLPLLPYKYIGENRVLVFISKEMQSIFHAFVVFLMLSFATSFSSLYLSSKWPKAAKFCKFCSITYLVSAMASATYCFFYV
;
A
#
# COMPACT_ATOMS: atom_id res chain seq x y z
N MET A 1 44.21 -5.84 -16.32
CA MET A 1 43.00 -5.47 -17.11
C MET A 1 41.71 -6.04 -16.50
N GLU A 2 41.78 -7.02 -15.59
CA GLU A 2 40.63 -7.72 -14.99
C GLU A 2 39.82 -6.93 -13.94
N GLY A 3 40.42 -5.91 -13.31
CA GLY A 3 39.72 -5.12 -12.29
C GLY A 3 38.53 -4.30 -12.81
N LYS A 4 38.55 -3.90 -14.10
CA LYS A 4 37.46 -3.11 -14.70
C LYS A 4 36.24 -3.97 -15.06
N THR A 5 36.46 -5.24 -15.40
CA THR A 5 35.39 -6.20 -15.72
C THR A 5 34.62 -6.63 -14.47
N LEU A 6 35.31 -6.85 -13.35
CA LEU A 6 34.66 -7.18 -12.07
C LEU A 6 33.82 -6.03 -11.49
N LEU A 7 34.29 -4.79 -11.60
CA LEU A 7 33.51 -3.60 -11.18
C LEU A 7 32.24 -3.42 -12.03
N LYS A 8 32.33 -3.68 -13.33
CA LYS A 8 31.19 -3.63 -14.25
C LYS A 8 30.16 -4.72 -13.95
N GLN A 9 30.61 -5.94 -13.65
CA GLN A 9 29.74 -7.04 -13.24
C GLN A 9 29.03 -6.77 -11.91
N ARG A 10 29.75 -6.23 -10.91
CA ARG A 10 29.14 -5.84 -9.62
C ARG A 10 28.08 -4.76 -9.77
N GLY A 11 28.33 -3.75 -10.63
CA GLY A 11 27.36 -2.70 -10.91
C GLY A 11 26.07 -3.24 -11.55
N GLN A 12 26.20 -4.19 -12.48
CA GLN A 12 25.03 -4.82 -13.12
C GLN A 12 24.26 -5.73 -12.16
N LEU A 13 24.96 -6.47 -11.30
CA LEU A 13 24.31 -7.32 -10.29
C LEU A 13 23.50 -6.50 -9.29
N MET A 14 24.08 -5.40 -8.78
CA MET A 14 23.38 -4.50 -7.86
C MET A 14 22.12 -3.88 -8.48
N LEU A 15 22.21 -3.53 -9.77
CA LEU A 15 21.11 -2.92 -10.52
C LEU A 15 19.98 -3.94 -10.79
N LEU A 16 20.33 -5.19 -11.10
CA LEU A 16 19.35 -6.28 -11.22
C LEU A 16 18.62 -6.53 -9.91
N THR A 17 19.34 -6.60 -8.78
CA THR A 17 18.72 -6.81 -7.46
C THR A 17 17.80 -5.65 -7.06
N SER A 18 18.14 -4.40 -7.39
CA SER A 18 17.26 -3.26 -7.09
C SER A 18 15.99 -3.27 -7.95
N ILE A 19 16.11 -3.63 -9.24
CA ILE A 19 14.93 -3.78 -10.12
C ILE A 19 14.02 -4.89 -9.59
N GLU A 20 14.59 -6.01 -9.15
CA GLU A 20 13.82 -7.14 -8.62
C GLU A 20 13.08 -6.77 -7.33
N GLU A 21 13.73 -6.03 -6.41
CA GLU A 21 13.06 -5.52 -5.20
C GLU A 21 11.93 -4.51 -5.50
N ASP A 22 12.14 -3.62 -6.48
CA ASP A 22 11.14 -2.62 -6.87
C ASP A 22 9.92 -3.29 -7.56
N GLN A 23 10.17 -4.26 -8.45
CA GLN A 23 9.15 -5.09 -9.08
C GLN A 23 8.37 -5.92 -8.04
N LEU A 24 9.07 -6.52 -7.08
CA LEU A 24 8.46 -7.26 -5.99
C LEU A 24 7.59 -6.36 -5.11
N THR A 25 8.02 -5.13 -4.86
CA THR A 25 7.26 -4.15 -4.08
C THR A 25 5.99 -3.72 -4.82
N ALA A 26 6.10 -3.41 -6.12
CA ALA A 26 4.95 -3.09 -6.96
C ALA A 26 3.96 -4.27 -7.04
N ALA A 27 4.47 -5.50 -7.20
CA ALA A 27 3.65 -6.71 -7.21
C ALA A 27 2.92 -6.93 -5.88
N LYS A 28 3.59 -6.69 -4.74
CA LYS A 28 2.96 -6.73 -3.41
C LYS A 28 1.83 -5.70 -3.29
N ILE A 29 2.06 -4.46 -3.73
CA ILE A 29 1.05 -3.40 -3.72
C ILE A 29 -0.18 -3.80 -4.55
N VAL A 30 0.04 -4.30 -5.77
CA VAL A 30 -1.02 -4.74 -6.68
C VAL A 30 -1.79 -5.93 -6.10
N THR A 31 -1.09 -6.89 -5.49
CA THR A 31 -1.72 -8.06 -4.88
C THR A 31 -2.58 -7.67 -3.68
N VAL A 32 -2.07 -6.78 -2.81
CA VAL A 32 -2.83 -6.28 -1.65
C VAL A 32 -4.04 -5.45 -2.08
N THR A 33 -3.88 -4.56 -3.07
CA THR A 33 -5.02 -3.77 -3.60
C THR A 33 -6.05 -4.65 -4.27
N SER A 34 -5.63 -5.61 -5.10
CA SER A 34 -6.52 -6.57 -5.74
C SER A 34 -7.26 -7.44 -4.71
N GLY A 35 -6.53 -7.95 -3.70
CA GLY A 35 -7.12 -8.72 -2.61
C GLY A 35 -8.16 -7.91 -1.83
N LEU A 36 -7.85 -6.65 -1.53
CA LEU A 36 -8.78 -5.75 -0.87
C LEU A 36 -10.00 -5.43 -1.73
N ALA A 37 -9.82 -5.22 -3.04
CA ALA A 37 -10.91 -5.02 -3.98
C ALA A 37 -11.82 -6.26 -4.09
N THR A 38 -11.26 -7.47 -3.97
CA THR A 38 -12.05 -8.71 -3.92
C THR A 38 -12.75 -8.95 -2.58
N LEU A 39 -12.22 -8.37 -1.50
CA LEU A 39 -12.84 -8.42 -0.16
C LEU A 39 -13.98 -7.41 -0.02
N LEU A 40 -13.97 -6.30 -0.78
CA LEU A 40 -15.05 -5.31 -0.76
C LEU A 40 -16.43 -5.95 -0.96
N PRO A 41 -16.67 -6.79 -1.98
CA PRO A 41 -17.91 -7.56 -2.21
C PRO A 41 -18.33 -8.51 -1.09
N LEU A 42 -17.41 -8.91 -0.21
CA LEU A 42 -17.72 -9.84 0.89
C LEU A 42 -18.23 -9.12 2.13
N LEU A 43 -18.05 -7.81 2.20
CA LEU A 43 -18.53 -7.02 3.32
C LEU A 43 -20.07 -7.02 3.28
N PRO A 44 -20.74 -7.24 4.43
CA PRO A 44 -22.18 -7.28 4.52
C PRO A 44 -22.77 -5.96 4.00
N TYR A 45 -23.79 -6.05 3.15
CA TYR A 45 -24.49 -4.90 2.55
C TYR A 45 -25.91 -4.80 3.07
N LYS A 46 -26.33 -3.59 3.42
CA LYS A 46 -27.71 -3.23 3.72
C LYS A 46 -28.29 -2.50 2.51
N TYR A 47 -29.45 -2.96 2.06
CA TYR A 47 -30.25 -2.19 1.11
C TYR A 47 -31.02 -1.11 1.87
N ILE A 48 -30.84 0.15 1.47
CA ILE A 48 -31.65 1.29 1.93
C ILE A 48 -32.35 1.83 0.67
N GLY A 49 -33.59 1.39 0.43
CA GLY A 49 -34.27 1.62 -0.85
C GLY A 49 -33.59 0.88 -2.00
N GLU A 50 -33.32 1.57 -3.12
CA GLU A 50 -32.59 1.02 -4.27
C GLU A 50 -31.06 1.06 -4.13
N ASN A 51 -30.53 1.73 -3.11
CA ASN A 51 -29.09 1.88 -2.93
C ASN A 51 -28.49 0.76 -2.08
N ARG A 52 -27.39 0.17 -2.59
CA ARG A 52 -26.53 -0.74 -1.83
C ARG A 52 -25.60 0.06 -0.94
N VAL A 53 -25.77 -0.07 0.37
CA VAL A 53 -24.92 0.57 1.37
C VAL A 53 -24.21 -0.53 2.14
N LEU A 54 -22.88 -0.45 2.30
CA LEU A 54 -22.18 -1.39 3.19
C LEU A 54 -22.78 -1.29 4.59
N VAL A 55 -23.06 -2.40 5.27
CA VAL A 55 -23.59 -2.43 6.65
C VAL A 55 -22.66 -1.66 7.61
N PHE A 56 -21.35 -1.67 7.32
CA PHE A 56 -20.34 -0.87 8.01
C PHE A 56 -20.47 0.65 7.80
N ILE A 57 -21.27 1.10 6.84
CA ILE A 57 -21.59 2.51 6.58
C ILE A 57 -22.94 2.82 7.26
N SER A 58 -23.11 2.36 8.49
CA SER A 58 -24.11 2.97 9.38
C SER A 58 -23.68 4.43 9.63
N LYS A 59 -24.63 5.35 9.85
CA LYS A 59 -24.38 6.81 9.92
C LYS A 59 -23.26 7.21 10.92
N GLU A 60 -23.02 6.38 11.93
CA GLU A 60 -21.93 6.52 12.92
C GLU A 60 -20.54 6.09 12.42
N MET A 61 -20.45 5.12 11.50
CA MET A 61 -19.19 4.48 11.08
C MET A 61 -18.63 5.00 9.75
N GLN A 62 -19.39 5.85 9.03
CA GLN A 62 -18.98 6.48 7.78
C GLN A 62 -17.64 7.23 7.88
N SER A 63 -17.42 7.95 8.98
CA SER A 63 -16.19 8.72 9.19
C SER A 63 -14.95 7.82 9.27
N ILE A 64 -15.07 6.68 9.95
CA ILE A 64 -13.96 5.73 10.14
C ILE A 64 -13.68 4.98 8.84
N PHE A 65 -14.71 4.64 8.07
CA PHE A 65 -14.55 4.06 6.75
C PHE A 65 -13.83 5.02 5.78
N HIS A 66 -14.18 6.31 5.80
CA HIS A 66 -13.45 7.30 5.02
C HIS A 66 -11.99 7.44 5.46
N ALA A 67 -11.72 7.47 6.77
CA ALA A 67 -10.36 7.49 7.30
C ALA A 67 -9.55 6.27 6.86
N PHE A 68 -10.15 5.07 6.90
CA PHE A 68 -9.55 3.83 6.40
C PHE A 68 -9.15 3.94 4.92
N VAL A 69 -10.06 4.38 4.06
CA VAL A 69 -9.78 4.53 2.62
C VAL A 69 -8.69 5.57 2.37
N VAL A 70 -8.71 6.70 3.08
CA VAL A 70 -7.70 7.76 2.97
C VAL A 70 -6.33 7.25 3.40
N PHE A 71 -6.24 6.51 4.51
CA PHE A 71 -4.97 5.93 4.96
C PHE A 71 -4.43 4.89 3.97
N LEU A 72 -5.29 4.07 3.37
CA LEU A 72 -4.86 3.16 2.30
C LEU A 72 -4.30 3.92 1.10
N MET A 73 -5.03 4.93 0.61
CA MET A 73 -4.58 5.74 -0.54
C MET A 73 -3.25 6.42 -0.27
N LEU A 74 -3.06 6.99 0.93
CA LEU A 74 -1.80 7.61 1.37
C LEU A 74 -0.67 6.58 1.49
N SER A 75 -0.96 5.38 2.00
CA SER A 75 0.01 4.28 2.07
C SER A 75 0.52 3.90 0.69
N PHE A 76 -0.37 3.79 -0.30
CA PHE A 76 0.01 3.49 -1.67
C PHE A 76 0.78 4.64 -2.33
N ALA A 77 0.27 5.87 -2.22
CA ALA A 77 0.91 7.05 -2.80
C ALA A 77 2.35 7.23 -2.29
N THR A 78 2.57 7.04 -0.98
CA THR A 78 3.90 7.11 -0.37
C THR A 78 4.78 5.92 -0.74
N SER A 79 4.22 4.72 -0.92
CA SER A 79 4.98 3.57 -1.42
C SER A 79 5.47 3.77 -2.86
N PHE A 80 4.59 4.22 -3.76
CA PHE A 80 4.96 4.60 -5.13
C PHE A 80 6.00 5.73 -5.15
N SER A 81 5.81 6.75 -4.31
CA SER A 81 6.78 7.85 -4.19
C SER A 81 8.14 7.33 -3.74
N SER A 82 8.19 6.36 -2.80
CA SER A 82 9.44 5.74 -2.35
C SER A 82 10.19 5.07 -3.50
N LEU A 83 9.49 4.35 -4.37
CA LEU A 83 10.08 3.70 -5.54
C LEU A 83 10.69 4.72 -6.51
N TYR A 84 9.94 5.77 -6.87
CA TYR A 84 10.43 6.82 -7.76
C TYR A 84 11.59 7.63 -7.16
N LEU A 85 11.58 7.86 -5.85
CA LEU A 85 12.62 8.62 -5.15
C LEU A 85 13.85 7.77 -4.83
N SER A 86 13.77 6.43 -4.90
CA SER A 86 14.83 5.50 -4.49
C SER A 86 16.16 5.78 -5.21
N SER A 87 16.11 6.05 -6.52
CA SER A 87 17.31 6.27 -7.34
C SER A 87 17.95 7.65 -7.12
N LYS A 88 17.15 8.70 -6.96
CA LYS A 88 17.64 10.10 -6.98
C LYS A 88 17.74 10.72 -5.58
N TRP A 89 16.93 10.26 -4.62
CA TRP A 89 16.80 10.82 -3.27
C TRP A 89 16.57 9.72 -2.21
N PRO A 90 17.60 8.92 -1.86
CA PRO A 90 17.44 7.73 -1.02
C PRO A 90 16.93 8.04 0.41
N LYS A 91 17.22 9.23 0.95
CA LYS A 91 16.69 9.66 2.26
C LYS A 91 15.18 9.92 2.21
N ALA A 92 14.71 10.58 1.15
CA ALA A 92 13.28 10.83 0.93
C ALA A 92 12.54 9.50 0.65
N ALA A 93 13.17 8.59 -0.10
CA ALA A 93 12.63 7.26 -0.33
C ALA A 93 12.42 6.46 0.97
N LYS A 94 13.38 6.51 1.90
CA LYS A 94 13.23 5.88 3.23
C LYS A 94 12.10 6.49 4.04
N PHE A 95 11.97 7.82 4.04
CA PHE A 95 10.87 8.51 4.71
C PHE A 95 9.51 8.10 4.12
N CYS A 96 9.37 8.09 2.79
CA CYS A 96 8.18 7.62 2.11
C CYS A 96 7.83 6.16 2.43
N LYS A 97 8.84 5.27 2.52
CA LYS A 97 8.66 3.88 2.97
C LYS A 97 8.11 3.82 4.40
N PHE A 98 8.67 4.62 5.31
CA PHE A 98 8.21 4.68 6.70
C PHE A 98 6.76 5.18 6.78
N CYS A 99 6.43 6.29 6.10
CA CYS A 99 5.07 6.80 6.02
C CYS A 99 4.09 5.77 5.45
N SER A 100 4.49 5.03 4.41
CA SER A 100 3.66 4.00 3.80
C SER A 100 3.28 2.90 4.81
N ILE A 101 4.25 2.43 5.60
CA ILE A 101 4.03 1.45 6.66
C ILE A 101 3.11 2.03 7.74
N THR A 102 3.37 3.25 8.21
CA THR A 102 2.52 3.89 9.23
C THR A 102 1.07 4.00 8.77
N TYR A 103 0.83 4.47 7.55
CA TYR A 103 -0.52 4.59 7.00
C TYR A 103 -1.19 3.22 6.81
N LEU A 104 -0.43 2.18 6.44
CA LEU A 104 -0.97 0.83 6.33
C LEU A 104 -1.41 0.28 7.70
N VAL A 105 -0.60 0.48 8.73
CA VAL A 105 -0.93 0.09 10.12
C VAL A 105 -2.15 0.85 10.62
N SER A 106 -2.25 2.15 10.35
CA SER A 106 -3.45 2.95 10.69
C SER A 106 -4.70 2.43 9.97
N ALA A 107 -4.60 2.08 8.68
CA ALA A 107 -5.72 1.48 7.95
C ALA A 107 -6.13 0.12 8.55
N MET A 108 -5.18 -0.74 8.90
CA MET A 108 -5.48 -2.02 9.55
C MET A 108 -6.16 -1.82 10.92
N ALA A 109 -5.72 -0.83 11.71
CA ALA A 109 -6.33 -0.49 12.98
C ALA A 109 -7.78 -0.01 12.80
N SER A 110 -8.05 0.85 11.81
CA SER A 110 -9.41 1.29 11.48
C SER A 110 -10.29 0.13 11.02
N ALA A 111 -9.77 -0.76 10.18
CA ALA A 111 -10.50 -1.95 9.74
C ALA A 111 -10.83 -2.88 10.91
N THR A 112 -9.84 -3.16 11.77
CA THR A 112 -10.00 -3.97 12.99
C THR A 112 -11.05 -3.36 13.91
N TYR A 113 -10.97 -2.05 14.16
CA TYR A 113 -11.97 -1.34 14.95
C TYR A 113 -13.38 -1.52 14.38
N CYS A 114 -13.55 -1.35 13.06
CA CYS A 114 -14.84 -1.58 12.41
C CYS A 114 -15.35 -3.04 12.54
N PHE A 115 -14.47 -4.04 12.54
CA PHE A 115 -14.88 -5.45 12.68
C PHE A 115 -15.23 -5.89 14.10
N PHE A 116 -14.58 -5.32 15.12
CA PHE A 116 -14.78 -5.73 16.53
C PHE A 116 -15.80 -4.86 17.27
N TYR A 117 -16.13 -3.66 16.76
CA TYR A 117 -17.13 -2.75 17.35
C TYR A 117 -18.46 -2.69 16.56
N VAL A 118 -18.62 -3.50 15.50
CA VAL A 118 -19.92 -3.83 14.87
C VAL A 118 -20.45 -5.11 15.49
#